data_AF-A0A925Q3Z0-F1
#
_entry.id   AF-A0A925Q3Z0-F1
#
_cell.length_a   1.000
_cell.length_b   1.000
_cell.length_c   1.000
_cell.angle_alpha   90.00
_cell.angle_beta   90.00
_cell.angle_gamma   90.00
#
_symmetry.space_group_name_H-M   'P 1'
#
loop_
_entity.id
_entity.type
_entity.pdbx_description
1 polymer ?
#
loop_
_entity_poly.entity_id
_entity_poly.type
_entity_poly.pdbx_seq_one_letter_code
_entity_poly.pdbx_strand_id
1 'polypeptide(L)'
;MRTIYRPALARVAGTLTFAALSFATLAAASDDAAYRARGEKSWADVRVLADDAMEGRRAGTPGHRRAAEYVAKEFEKAGLKPGGDDGWFQDVNLISRTIREENSSVTLVRAS
;
A
#
# COMPACT_ATOMS: atom_id res chain seq x y z
N MET A 1 -47.42 51.00 -21.00
CA MET A 1 -47.05 49.73 -21.65
C MET A 1 -45.59 49.81 -22.12
N ARG A 2 -44.66 49.22 -21.36
CA ARG A 2 -43.40 48.55 -21.80
C ARG A 2 -42.47 48.34 -20.59
N THR A 3 -42.35 47.08 -20.21
CA THR A 3 -41.49 46.53 -19.17
C THR A 3 -40.02 46.65 -19.60
N ILE A 4 -39.15 47.23 -18.78
CA ILE A 4 -37.70 47.30 -19.02
C ILE A 4 -37.03 46.12 -18.32
N TYR A 5 -36.34 45.33 -19.13
CA TYR A 5 -35.67 44.07 -18.88
C TYR A 5 -34.41 44.26 -18.00
N ARG A 6 -34.19 43.44 -16.95
CA ARG A 6 -33.00 43.47 -16.05
C ARG A 6 -32.02 42.35 -16.43
N PRO A 7 -30.91 42.59 -17.17
CA PRO A 7 -30.02 41.53 -17.66
C PRO A 7 -28.91 41.11 -16.68
N ALA A 8 -28.89 41.62 -15.44
CA ALA A 8 -27.79 41.36 -14.50
C ALA A 8 -27.85 39.97 -13.82
N LEU A 9 -29.05 39.42 -13.62
CA LEU A 9 -29.24 38.16 -12.87
C LEU A 9 -28.81 36.90 -13.65
N ALA A 10 -28.90 36.91 -14.99
CA ALA A 10 -28.57 35.75 -15.82
C ALA A 10 -27.06 35.46 -15.90
N ARG A 11 -26.19 36.48 -15.70
CA ARG A 11 -24.73 36.33 -15.82
C ARG A 11 -24.06 35.72 -14.58
N VAL A 12 -24.65 35.90 -13.39
CA VAL A 12 -24.15 35.34 -12.13
C VAL A 12 -24.48 33.85 -12.02
N ALA A 13 -25.66 33.44 -12.52
CA ALA A 13 -26.06 32.03 -12.54
C ALA A 13 -25.20 31.16 -13.46
N GLY A 14 -24.73 31.70 -14.60
CA GLY A 14 -23.88 30.97 -15.55
C GLY A 14 -22.42 30.80 -15.12
N THR A 15 -21.88 31.72 -14.31
CA THR A 15 -20.52 31.63 -13.76
C THR A 15 -20.44 30.67 -12.57
N LEU A 16 -21.49 30.61 -11.75
CA LEU A 16 -21.60 29.67 -10.62
C LEU A 16 -21.73 28.20 -11.08
N THR A 17 -22.48 27.91 -12.13
CA THR A 17 -22.60 26.56 -12.68
C THR A 17 -21.32 26.10 -13.37
N PHE A 18 -20.62 26.99 -14.08
CA PHE A 18 -19.33 26.68 -14.69
C PHE A 18 -18.24 26.43 -13.64
N ALA A 19 -18.21 27.23 -12.56
CA ALA A 19 -17.29 27.02 -11.44
C ALA A 19 -17.56 25.70 -10.69
N ALA A 20 -18.83 25.37 -10.45
CA ALA A 20 -19.21 24.11 -9.80
C ALA A 20 -18.86 22.88 -10.66
N LEU A 21 -19.08 22.95 -11.98
CA LEU A 21 -18.71 21.87 -12.91
C LEU A 21 -17.18 21.71 -13.00
N SER A 22 -16.44 22.83 -13.05
CA SER A 22 -14.97 22.82 -13.06
C SER A 22 -14.38 22.26 -11.77
N PHE A 23 -15.03 22.51 -10.62
CA PHE A 23 -14.62 21.96 -9.34
C PHE A 23 -14.90 20.45 -9.24
N ALA A 24 -16.05 19.99 -9.74
CA ALA A 24 -16.39 18.57 -9.76
C ALA A 24 -15.44 17.75 -10.64
N THR A 25 -15.03 18.26 -11.81
CA THR A 25 -14.03 17.59 -12.64
C THR A 25 -12.65 17.56 -12.00
N LEU A 26 -12.26 18.62 -11.27
CA LEU A 26 -11.00 18.67 -10.54
C LEU A 26 -10.98 17.70 -9.34
N ALA A 27 -12.10 17.60 -8.61
CA ALA A 27 -12.23 16.66 -7.50
C ALA A 27 -12.12 15.20 -7.97
N ALA A 28 -12.82 14.82 -9.04
CA ALA A 28 -12.74 13.47 -9.61
C ALA A 28 -11.33 13.14 -10.15
N ALA A 29 -10.63 14.11 -10.74
CA ALA A 29 -9.24 13.92 -11.19
C ALA A 29 -8.26 13.73 -10.01
N SER A 30 -8.55 14.33 -8.85
CA SER A 30 -7.70 14.20 -7.65
C SER A 30 -7.76 12.80 -7.02
N ASP A 31 -8.91 12.12 -7.11
CA ASP A 31 -9.06 10.75 -6.60
C ASP A 31 -8.28 9.72 -7.43
N ASP A 32 -8.27 9.84 -8.76
CA ASP A 32 -7.46 8.97 -9.64
C ASP A 32 -5.97 9.18 -9.37
N ALA A 33 -5.53 10.43 -9.26
CA ALA A 33 -4.14 10.76 -8.93
C ALA A 33 -3.72 10.17 -7.57
N ALA A 34 -4.56 10.31 -6.55
CA ALA A 34 -4.30 9.75 -5.22
C ALA A 34 -4.26 8.21 -5.24
N TYR A 35 -5.14 7.57 -6.02
CA TYR A 35 -5.14 6.11 -6.20
C TYR A 35 -3.84 5.62 -6.86
N ARG A 36 -3.40 6.28 -7.93
CA ARG A 36 -2.13 5.94 -8.60
C ARG A 36 -0.94 6.16 -7.69
N ALA A 37 -0.87 7.27 -6.97
CA ALA A 37 0.22 7.54 -6.03
C ALA A 37 0.33 6.45 -4.94
N ARG A 38 -0.82 6.00 -4.40
CA ARG A 38 -0.84 4.85 -3.47
C ARG A 38 -0.37 3.57 -4.15
N GLY A 39 -0.80 3.30 -5.38
CA GLY A 39 -0.34 2.15 -6.17
C GLY A 39 1.16 2.16 -6.41
N GLU A 40 1.72 3.31 -6.77
CA GLU A 40 3.17 3.52 -6.96
C GLU A 40 3.95 3.27 -5.68
N LYS A 41 3.47 3.79 -4.53
CA LYS A 41 4.09 3.50 -3.23
C LYS A 41 4.04 2.01 -2.90
N SER A 42 2.87 1.36 -3.01
CA SER A 42 2.74 -0.07 -2.76
C SER A 42 3.69 -0.89 -3.63
N TRP A 43 3.84 -0.51 -4.89
CA TRP A 43 4.77 -1.18 -5.79
C TRP A 43 6.23 -0.94 -5.44
N ALA A 44 6.59 0.25 -4.95
CA ALA A 44 7.93 0.53 -4.42
C ALA A 44 8.24 -0.34 -3.20
N ASP A 45 7.29 -0.49 -2.26
CA ASP A 45 7.44 -1.35 -1.09
C ASP A 45 7.64 -2.83 -1.49
N VAL A 46 6.87 -3.31 -2.47
CA VAL A 46 7.03 -4.66 -3.03
C VAL A 46 8.42 -4.86 -3.63
N ARG A 47 8.91 -3.90 -4.43
CA ARG A 47 10.25 -3.98 -5.03
C ARG A 47 11.33 -4.10 -3.98
N VAL A 48 11.31 -3.27 -2.94
CA VAL A 48 12.32 -3.31 -1.87
C VAL A 48 12.26 -4.65 -1.12
N LEU A 49 11.07 -5.10 -0.75
CA LEU A 49 10.93 -6.35 -0.01
C LEU A 49 11.35 -7.56 -0.84
N ALA A 50 11.06 -7.57 -2.15
CA ALA A 50 11.36 -8.67 -3.06
C ALA A 50 12.77 -8.62 -3.67
N ASP A 51 13.57 -7.60 -3.35
CA ASP A 51 14.92 -7.44 -3.87
C ASP A 51 15.86 -8.56 -3.40
N ASP A 52 16.85 -8.92 -4.22
CA ASP A 52 17.88 -9.90 -3.89
C ASP A 52 18.68 -9.49 -2.65
N ALA A 53 18.79 -8.19 -2.36
CA ALA A 53 19.38 -7.66 -1.14
C ALA A 53 18.67 -8.13 0.13
N MET A 54 17.46 -8.69 0.03
CA MET A 54 16.80 -9.33 1.17
C MET A 54 17.24 -10.79 1.35
N GLU A 55 17.85 -11.45 0.36
CA GLU A 55 18.30 -12.86 0.37
C GLU A 55 17.18 -13.86 0.74
N GLY A 56 15.93 -13.46 0.53
CA GLY A 56 14.74 -14.19 0.99
C GLY A 56 14.34 -13.88 2.44
N ARG A 57 13.09 -14.19 2.79
CA ARG A 57 12.46 -13.75 4.05
C ARG A 57 11.95 -14.89 4.93
N ARG A 58 12.61 -16.06 4.87
CA ARG A 58 12.28 -17.18 5.77
C ARG A 58 12.46 -16.73 7.22
N ALA A 59 11.47 -17.00 8.08
CA ALA A 59 11.52 -16.61 9.48
C ALA A 59 12.83 -17.04 10.16
N GLY A 60 13.44 -16.14 10.94
CA GLY A 60 14.70 -16.39 11.63
C GLY A 60 15.98 -16.21 10.79
N THR A 61 15.89 -15.94 9.48
CA THR A 61 17.09 -15.65 8.66
C THR A 61 17.52 -14.17 8.77
N PRO A 62 18.77 -13.83 8.41
CA PRO A 62 19.21 -12.44 8.30
C PRO A 62 18.35 -11.60 7.35
N GLY A 63 17.93 -12.21 6.24
CA GLY A 63 17.02 -11.61 5.28
C GLY A 63 15.65 -11.24 5.84
N HIS A 64 15.09 -12.10 6.67
CA HIS A 64 13.87 -11.79 7.41
C HIS A 64 14.05 -10.59 8.35
N ARG A 65 15.19 -10.48 9.04
CA ARG A 65 15.47 -9.34 9.93
C ARG A 65 15.52 -8.02 9.17
N ARG A 66 16.22 -7.95 8.03
CA ARG A 66 16.25 -6.75 7.18
C ARG A 66 14.85 -6.33 6.71
N ALA A 67 14.04 -7.30 6.30
CA ALA A 67 12.67 -7.03 5.89
C ALA A 67 11.81 -6.51 7.05
N ALA A 68 11.95 -7.08 8.25
CA ALA A 68 11.23 -6.61 9.44
C ALA A 68 11.66 -5.18 9.82
N GLU A 69 12.95 -4.86 9.75
CA GLU A 69 13.46 -3.50 9.97
C GLU A 69 12.93 -2.49 8.94
N TYR A 70 12.79 -2.89 7.67
CA TYR A 70 12.16 -2.06 6.64
C TYR A 70 10.72 -1.70 7.04
N VAL A 71 9.93 -2.71 7.42
CA VAL A 71 8.53 -2.50 7.83
C VAL A 71 8.44 -1.62 9.07
N ALA A 72 9.30 -1.83 10.07
CA ALA A 72 9.35 -0.99 11.26
C ALA A 72 9.62 0.49 10.92
N LYS A 73 10.55 0.77 9.99
CA LYS A 73 10.82 2.13 9.51
C LYS A 73 9.63 2.74 8.77
N GLU A 74 8.93 1.95 7.94
CA GLU A 74 7.72 2.44 7.26
C GLU A 74 6.59 2.75 8.26
N PHE A 75 6.45 1.96 9.33
CA PHE A 75 5.51 2.22 10.41
C PHE A 75 5.85 3.49 11.20
N GLU A 76 7.13 3.69 11.50
CA GLU A 76 7.61 4.92 12.13
C GLU A 76 7.31 6.15 11.26
N LYS A 77 7.61 6.09 9.96
CA LYS A 77 7.29 7.16 9.00
C LYS A 77 5.79 7.45 8.91
N ALA A 78 4.96 6.41 9.08
CA ALA A 78 3.51 6.55 9.13
C ALA A 78 2.98 7.13 10.45
N GLY A 79 3.85 7.40 11.44
CA GLY A 79 3.49 7.95 12.73
C GLY A 79 2.81 6.94 13.67
N LEU A 80 2.98 5.64 13.40
CA LEU A 80 2.47 4.60 14.28
C LEU A 80 3.30 4.53 15.57
N LYS A 81 2.71 3.92 16.61
CA LYS A 81 3.43 3.61 17.85
C LYS A 81 3.92 2.15 17.80
N PRO A 82 5.09 1.85 18.41
CA PRO A 82 5.54 0.48 18.53
C PRO A 82 4.57 -0.38 19.37
N GLY A 83 4.49 -1.67 19.05
CA GLY A 83 3.57 -2.62 19.71
C GLY A 83 4.19 -3.99 19.99
N GLY A 84 5.51 -4.11 19.91
CA GLY A 84 6.26 -5.32 20.28
C GLY A 84 6.66 -5.33 21.75
N ASP A 85 7.37 -6.38 22.15
CA ASP A 85 7.76 -6.60 23.55
C ASP A 85 8.75 -5.53 24.06
N ASP A 86 9.68 -5.11 23.20
CA ASP A 86 10.60 -3.98 23.43
C ASP A 86 10.76 -3.16 22.13
N GLY A 87 9.75 -2.33 21.86
CA GLY A 87 9.72 -1.48 20.67
C GLY A 87 8.94 -2.12 19.51
N TRP A 88 9.56 -2.25 18.33
CA TRP A 88 8.85 -2.64 17.10
C TRP A 88 8.75 -4.14 16.88
N PHE A 89 9.52 -4.95 17.62
CA PHE A 89 9.66 -6.38 17.38
C PHE A 89 9.03 -7.20 18.50
N GLN A 90 8.45 -8.34 18.12
CA GLN A 90 7.88 -9.32 19.03
C GLN A 90 8.72 -10.60 18.97
N ASP A 91 9.04 -11.15 20.12
CA ASP A 91 9.78 -12.41 20.19
C ASP A 91 8.83 -13.59 19.98
N VAL A 92 9.16 -14.43 18.99
CA VAL A 92 8.36 -15.61 18.62
C VAL A 92 9.26 -16.84 18.55
N ASN A 93 8.89 -17.88 19.30
CA ASN A 93 9.60 -19.16 19.28
C ASN A 93 9.34 -19.89 17.97
N LEU A 94 10.37 -20.00 17.12
CA LEU A 94 10.29 -20.70 15.85
C LEU A 94 10.63 -22.18 16.01
N ILE A 95 9.78 -23.03 15.45
CA ILE A 95 10.03 -24.48 15.35
C ILE A 95 10.57 -24.77 13.95
N SER A 96 11.78 -25.31 13.86
CA SER A 96 12.39 -25.75 12.61
C SER A 96 12.38 -27.26 12.51
N ARG A 97 12.15 -27.79 11.30
CA ARG A 97 12.27 -29.20 10.98
C ARG A 97 13.15 -29.35 9.75
N THR A 98 14.11 -30.26 9.82
CA THR A 98 14.92 -30.67 8.67
C THR A 98 14.58 -32.09 8.28
N ILE A 99 14.66 -32.39 6.98
CA ILE A 99 14.54 -33.76 6.49
C ILE A 99 15.88 -34.44 6.73
N ARG A 100 15.85 -35.67 7.26
CA ARG A 100 17.01 -36.56 7.33
C ARG A 100 17.03 -37.41 6.08
N GLU A 101 17.76 -36.94 5.07
CA GLU A 101 17.77 -37.53 3.73
C GLU A 101 18.19 -39.00 3.76
N GLU A 102 19.15 -39.37 4.61
CA GLU A 102 19.64 -40.74 4.74
C GLU A 102 18.59 -41.73 5.24
N ASN A 103 17.51 -41.23 5.86
CA ASN A 103 16.42 -42.03 6.43
C ASN A 103 15.06 -41.73 5.78
N SER A 104 15.03 -40.98 4.67
CA SER A 104 13.79 -40.52 4.05
C SER A 104 13.76 -40.91 2.57
N SER A 105 12.67 -41.51 2.11
CA SER A 105 12.44 -41.77 0.69
C SER A 105 11.03 -41.32 0.28
N VAL A 106 10.86 -40.90 -0.97
CA VAL A 106 9.58 -40.51 -1.56
C VAL A 106 9.41 -41.21 -2.90
N THR A 107 8.22 -41.76 -3.15
CA THR A 107 7.87 -42.37 -4.44
C THR A 107 6.57 -41.76 -4.93
N LEU A 108 6.54 -41.34 -6.20
CA LEU A 108 5.33 -40.88 -6.85
C LEU A 108 4.49 -42.09 -7.28
N VAL A 109 3.27 -42.19 -6.76
CA VAL A 109 2.31 -43.23 -7.17
C VAL A 109 1.26 -42.57 -8.05
N ARG A 110 1.02 -43.11 -9.25
CA ARG A 110 -0.07 -42.69 -10.12
C ARG A 110 -1.35 -43.41 -9.69
N ALA A 111 -2.37 -42.65 -9.31
CA ALA A 111 -3.71 -43.21 -9.08
C ALA A 111 -4.26 -43.78 -10.39
N SER A 112 -4.75 -45.02 -10.33
CA SER A 112 -5.42 -45.74 -11.42
C SER A 112 -6.82 -45.21 -11.68
#